data_AF-A0AAP0G733-F1
#
_entry.id   AF-A0AAP0G733-F1
#
_cell.length_a   1.000
_cell.length_b   1.000
_cell.length_c   1.000
_cell.angle_alpha   90.00
_cell.angle_beta   90.00
_cell.angle_gamma   90.00
#
_symmetry.space_group_name_H-M   'P 1'
#
loop_
_entity.id
_entity.type
_entity.pdbx_description
1 polymer ?
#
loop_
_entity_poly.entity_id
_entity_poly.type
_entity_poly.pdbx_seq_one_letter_code
_entity_poly.pdbx_strand_id
1 'polypeptide(L)'
;MLIFESGNISMSRGDVDDLLGQGWVMDNHLNAYSVVIGAKRRRTPQKIRSFLYVSPNHELKALQDDVPEAFPEGFVNWPVADAVGVPCQDNSWDCGVFIVKFMEVISSMETVSWADQKNWQEDMPRFRAEIVAEIFKTFLSSISESIARLDSSDA
;
A
#
# COMPACT_ATOMS: atom_id res chain seq x y z
N MET A 1 -11.72 -16.67 -9.59
CA MET A 1 -11.85 -15.67 -10.67
C MET A 1 -10.84 -14.57 -10.42
N LEU A 2 -9.97 -14.28 -11.40
CA LEU A 2 -9.00 -13.18 -11.31
C LEU A 2 -9.73 -11.83 -11.50
N ILE A 3 -9.36 -10.83 -10.70
CA ILE A 3 -10.00 -9.50 -10.68
C ILE A 3 -9.01 -8.41 -11.06
N PHE A 4 -7.76 -8.53 -10.61
CA PHE A 4 -6.70 -7.56 -10.84
C PHE A 4 -5.40 -8.28 -11.16
N GLU A 5 -4.66 -7.76 -12.12
CA GLU A 5 -3.30 -8.21 -12.44
C GLU A 5 -2.45 -7.00 -12.83
N SER A 6 -1.26 -6.91 -12.25
CA SER A 6 -0.26 -5.88 -12.61
C SER A 6 1.14 -6.41 -12.33
N GLY A 7 1.89 -6.70 -13.41
CA GLY A 7 3.18 -7.38 -13.28
C GLY A 7 3.01 -8.75 -12.63
N ASN A 8 3.75 -9.01 -11.55
CA ASN A 8 3.67 -10.27 -10.77
C ASN A 8 2.60 -10.23 -9.67
N ILE A 9 1.78 -9.17 -9.61
CA ILE A 9 0.76 -9.00 -8.59
C ILE A 9 -0.57 -9.46 -9.18
N SER A 10 -1.24 -10.37 -8.50
CA SER A 10 -2.59 -10.80 -8.86
C SER A 10 -3.50 -10.75 -7.65
N MET A 11 -4.76 -10.38 -7.86
CA MET A 11 -5.83 -10.54 -6.88
C MET A 11 -7.02 -11.23 -7.50
N SER A 12 -7.49 -12.26 -6.81
CA SER A 12 -8.70 -12.98 -7.12
C SER A 12 -9.92 -12.37 -6.44
N ARG A 13 -11.10 -12.88 -6.78
CA ARG A 13 -12.35 -12.61 -6.08
C ARG A 13 -12.23 -12.93 -4.58
N GLY A 14 -11.54 -14.01 -4.22
CA GLY A 14 -11.34 -14.39 -2.82
C GLY A 14 -10.58 -13.33 -2.04
N ASP A 15 -9.52 -12.77 -2.63
CA ASP A 15 -8.77 -11.65 -2.02
C ASP A 15 -9.67 -10.41 -1.81
N VAL A 16 -10.56 -10.12 -2.76
CA VAL A 16 -11.54 -9.03 -2.59
C VAL A 16 -12.53 -9.33 -1.47
N ASP A 17 -13.03 -10.56 -1.40
CA ASP A 17 -13.98 -10.99 -0.38
C ASP A 17 -13.32 -10.98 1.02
N ASP A 18 -12.02 -11.32 1.12
CA ASP A 18 -11.23 -11.23 2.36
C ASP A 18 -11.11 -9.79 2.86
N LEU A 19 -10.90 -8.83 1.96
CA LEU A 19 -10.89 -7.41 2.31
C LEU A 19 -12.27 -6.94 2.77
N LEU A 20 -13.33 -7.23 2.00
CA LEU A 20 -14.69 -6.76 2.32
C LEU A 20 -15.29 -7.44 3.55
N GLY A 21 -14.84 -8.65 3.88
CA GLY A 21 -15.19 -9.36 5.09
C GLY A 21 -14.26 -9.04 6.26
N GLN A 22 -14.20 -9.98 7.21
CA GLN A 22 -13.23 -9.98 8.31
C GLN A 22 -12.05 -10.92 7.98
N GLY A 23 -11.68 -10.98 6.70
CA GLY A 23 -10.57 -11.78 6.23
C GLY A 23 -9.23 -11.13 6.54
N TRP A 24 -8.19 -11.96 6.49
CA TRP A 24 -6.82 -11.53 6.70
C TRP A 24 -6.30 -10.81 5.47
N VAL A 25 -5.73 -9.63 5.67
CA VAL A 25 -5.05 -8.90 4.60
C VAL A 25 -3.66 -9.50 4.40
N MET A 26 -3.56 -10.36 3.40
CA MET A 26 -2.33 -11.04 2.96
C MET A 26 -1.49 -10.19 1.98
N ASP A 27 -0.31 -10.69 1.61
CA ASP A 27 0.68 -10.03 0.75
C ASP A 27 0.12 -9.48 -0.57
N ASN A 28 -0.79 -10.22 -1.21
CA ASN A 28 -1.41 -9.79 -2.47
C ASN A 28 -2.12 -8.44 -2.34
N HIS A 29 -2.79 -8.21 -1.22
CA HIS A 29 -3.50 -6.96 -0.94
C HIS A 29 -2.52 -5.81 -0.74
N LEU A 30 -1.45 -6.03 0.04
CA LEU A 30 -0.42 -5.02 0.30
C LEU A 30 0.31 -4.65 -0.99
N ASN A 31 0.66 -5.66 -1.79
CA ASN A 31 1.30 -5.48 -3.08
C ASN A 31 0.39 -4.71 -4.05
N ALA A 32 -0.88 -5.10 -4.17
CA ALA A 32 -1.84 -4.38 -5.02
C ALA A 32 -2.01 -2.94 -4.56
N TYR A 33 -2.04 -2.69 -3.25
CA TYR A 33 -2.15 -1.34 -2.73
C TYR A 33 -0.89 -0.50 -2.95
N SER A 34 0.30 -1.10 -2.99
CA SER A 34 1.52 -0.40 -3.38
C SER A 34 1.42 0.17 -4.81
N VAL A 35 0.75 -0.54 -5.72
CA VAL A 35 0.46 -0.07 -7.08
C VAL A 35 -0.49 1.13 -7.05
N VAL A 36 -1.50 1.11 -6.18
CA VAL A 36 -2.42 2.24 -5.95
C VAL A 36 -1.64 3.47 -5.49
N ILE A 37 -0.76 3.34 -4.48
CA ILE A 37 0.05 4.47 -4.00
C ILE A 37 1.00 4.97 -5.10
N GLY A 38 1.62 4.07 -5.86
CA GLY A 38 2.43 4.43 -7.02
C GLY A 38 1.63 5.22 -8.08
N ALA A 39 0.38 4.81 -8.35
CA ALA A 39 -0.51 5.52 -9.27
C ALA A 39 -0.92 6.90 -8.72
N LYS A 40 -1.25 7.01 -7.43
CA LYS A 40 -1.53 8.29 -6.77
C LYS A 40 -0.30 9.23 -6.85
N ARG A 41 0.92 8.70 -6.63
CA ARG A 41 2.16 9.46 -6.74
C ARG A 41 2.40 9.99 -8.15
N ARG A 42 2.19 9.19 -9.20
CA ARG A 42 2.32 9.66 -10.59
C ARG A 42 1.40 10.85 -10.89
N ARG A 43 0.20 10.87 -10.31
CA ARG A 43 -0.78 11.97 -10.47
C ARG A 43 -0.43 13.19 -9.63
N THR A 44 0.16 12.99 -8.44
CA THR A 44 0.47 14.07 -7.49
C THR A 44 1.84 13.91 -6.83
N PRO A 45 2.96 14.05 -7.58
CA PRO A 45 4.29 13.69 -7.09
C PRO A 45 4.74 14.47 -5.86
N GLN A 46 4.33 15.73 -5.75
CA GLN A 46 4.69 16.59 -4.62
C GLN A 46 3.95 16.27 -3.32
N LYS A 47 2.87 15.48 -3.39
CA LYS A 47 2.04 15.13 -2.24
C LYS A 47 2.33 13.74 -1.72
N ILE A 48 3.08 12.91 -2.44
CA ILE A 48 3.28 11.50 -2.11
C ILE A 48 4.76 11.15 -2.23
N ARG A 49 5.41 10.97 -1.08
CA ARG A 49 6.82 10.56 -1.03
C ARG A 49 6.99 9.07 -1.31
N SER A 50 8.15 8.71 -1.83
CA SER A 50 8.57 7.31 -1.88
C SER A 50 8.78 6.77 -0.47
N PHE A 51 8.46 5.50 -0.26
CA PHE A 51 8.73 4.80 0.99
C PHE A 51 9.01 3.33 0.69
N LEU A 52 9.63 2.65 1.65
CA LEU A 52 9.83 1.22 1.66
C LEU A 52 9.19 0.68 2.95
N TYR A 53 8.23 -0.21 2.80
CA TYR A 53 7.71 -0.96 3.94
C TYR A 53 8.47 -2.28 4.04
N VAL A 54 8.97 -2.59 5.24
CA VAL A 54 9.64 -3.84 5.55
C VAL A 54 8.88 -4.51 6.69
N SER A 55 8.46 -5.75 6.47
CA SER A 55 7.77 -6.54 7.50
C SER A 55 8.69 -6.77 8.71
N PRO A 56 8.18 -6.77 9.95
CA PRO A 56 8.97 -7.11 11.14
C PRO A 56 9.63 -8.50 11.08
N ASN A 57 9.08 -9.40 10.25
CA ASN A 57 9.62 -10.74 10.04
C ASN A 57 10.79 -10.78 9.05
N HIS A 58 11.21 -9.64 8.51
CA HIS A 58 12.29 -9.55 7.54
C HIS A 58 13.50 -8.85 8.14
N GLU A 59 14.68 -9.45 7.96
CA GLU A 59 15.92 -8.87 8.45
C GLU A 59 16.41 -7.78 7.47
N LEU A 60 16.53 -6.54 7.95
CA LEU A 60 17.06 -5.43 7.14
C LEU A 60 18.45 -5.74 6.56
N LYS A 61 19.27 -6.51 7.29
CA LYS A 61 20.57 -6.93 6.80
C LYS A 61 20.45 -7.87 5.60
N ALA A 62 19.55 -8.85 5.64
CA ALA A 62 19.31 -9.74 4.51
C ALA A 62 18.85 -8.94 3.28
N LEU A 63 17.97 -7.95 3.46
CA LEU A 63 17.54 -7.07 2.38
C LEU A 63 18.70 -6.26 1.75
N GLN A 64 19.63 -5.78 2.58
CA GLN A 64 20.84 -5.09 2.12
C GLN A 64 21.78 -6.02 1.35
N ASP A 65 21.93 -7.26 1.82
CA ASP A 65 22.82 -8.26 1.21
C ASP A 65 22.26 -8.79 -0.13
N ASP A 66 20.92 -8.87 -0.26
CA ASP A 66 20.24 -9.31 -1.49
C ASP A 66 20.31 -8.26 -2.61
N VAL A 67 20.31 -6.97 -2.27
CA VAL A 67 20.27 -5.85 -3.24
C VAL A 67 21.21 -4.71 -2.80
N PRO A 68 22.54 -4.93 -2.78
CA PRO A 68 23.50 -3.96 -2.23
C PRO A 68 23.55 -2.64 -3.01
N GLU A 69 23.29 -2.66 -4.31
CA GLU A 69 23.16 -1.46 -5.15
C GLU A 69 21.93 -0.61 -4.79
N ALA A 70 20.92 -1.26 -4.19
CA ALA A 70 19.76 -0.68 -3.51
C ALA A 70 20.12 0.39 -2.47
N PHE A 71 21.15 0.06 -1.68
CA PHE A 71 21.45 0.67 -0.40
C PHE A 71 22.97 0.85 -0.23
N PRO A 72 23.62 1.68 -1.07
CA PRO A 72 25.08 1.78 -1.13
C PRO A 72 25.73 2.24 0.19
N GLU A 73 25.00 2.99 1.02
CA GLU A 73 25.44 3.46 2.34
C GLU A 73 24.97 2.54 3.49
N GLY A 74 24.20 1.50 3.18
CA GLY A 74 23.51 0.64 4.13
C GLY A 74 22.49 1.36 5.01
N PHE A 75 21.88 0.61 5.93
CA PHE A 75 20.88 1.15 6.87
C PHE A 75 21.48 1.76 8.15
N VAL A 76 22.76 1.53 8.44
CA VAL A 76 23.41 1.88 9.72
C VAL A 76 23.36 3.39 10.03
N ASN A 77 23.37 4.22 8.99
CA ASN A 77 23.35 5.67 9.13
C ASN A 77 21.95 6.28 8.98
N TRP A 78 20.91 5.47 8.81
CA TRP A 78 19.57 5.98 8.62
C TRP A 78 19.04 6.51 9.96
N PRO A 79 18.44 7.71 9.98
CA PRO A 79 17.82 8.24 11.19
C PRO A 79 16.67 7.32 11.60
N VAL A 80 16.70 6.87 12.85
CA VAL A 80 15.64 6.05 13.45
C VAL A 80 14.78 6.97 14.32
N ALA A 81 13.47 6.84 14.16
CA ALA A 81 12.50 7.56 14.97
C ALA A 81 11.39 6.61 15.40
N ASP A 82 11.07 6.62 16.69
CA ASP A 82 9.91 5.94 17.23
C ASP A 82 8.67 6.83 17.14
N ALA A 83 7.54 6.23 16.77
CA ALA A 83 6.25 6.91 16.75
C ALA A 83 5.45 6.56 18.02
N VAL A 84 5.02 7.58 18.75
CA VAL A 84 4.20 7.43 19.97
C VAL A 84 2.75 7.77 19.67
N GLY A 85 1.82 7.03 20.28
CA GLY A 85 0.38 7.27 20.12
C GLY A 85 -0.17 6.84 18.77
N VAL A 86 0.53 5.93 18.08
CA VAL A 86 0.08 5.33 16.84
C VAL A 86 -1.22 4.54 17.09
N PRO A 87 -2.23 4.63 16.21
CA PRO A 87 -3.44 3.82 16.31
C PRO A 87 -3.11 2.32 16.39
N CYS A 88 -3.74 1.63 17.33
CA CYS A 88 -3.61 0.17 17.50
C CYS A 88 -4.90 -0.54 17.10
N GLN A 89 -4.76 -1.75 16.57
CA GLN A 89 -5.89 -2.64 16.36
C GLN A 89 -6.39 -3.26 17.67
N ASP A 90 -7.66 -3.65 17.73
CA ASP A 90 -8.27 -4.37 18.86
C ASP A 90 -8.63 -5.84 18.54
N ASN A 91 -8.41 -6.28 17.31
CA ASN A 91 -8.68 -7.64 16.84
C ASN A 91 -7.43 -8.28 16.22
N SER A 92 -7.55 -9.48 15.64
CA SER A 92 -6.40 -10.23 15.10
C SER A 92 -6.25 -10.17 13.58
N TRP A 93 -7.17 -9.54 12.83
CA TRP A 93 -7.22 -9.65 11.37
C TRP A 93 -7.09 -8.30 10.62
N ASP A 94 -7.21 -7.16 11.31
CA ASP A 94 -7.08 -5.83 10.69
C ASP A 94 -5.64 -5.33 10.55
N CYS A 95 -4.63 -6.09 11.00
CA CYS A 95 -3.23 -5.67 10.96
C CYS A 95 -2.77 -5.18 9.57
N GLY A 96 -3.14 -5.88 8.50
CA GLY A 96 -2.79 -5.46 7.14
C GLY A 96 -3.57 -4.23 6.67
N VAL A 97 -4.79 -3.99 7.16
CA VAL A 97 -5.53 -2.73 6.89
C VAL A 97 -4.83 -1.56 7.58
N PHE A 98 -4.39 -1.73 8.84
CA PHE A 98 -3.57 -0.74 9.54
C PHE A 98 -2.28 -0.43 8.78
N ILE A 99 -1.56 -1.45 8.29
CA ILE A 99 -0.36 -1.26 7.45
C ILE A 99 -0.69 -0.39 6.23
N VAL A 100 -1.78 -0.69 5.51
CA VAL A 100 -2.21 0.11 4.36
C VAL A 100 -2.47 1.57 4.75
N LYS A 101 -3.16 1.82 5.87
CA LYS A 101 -3.43 3.18 6.36
C LYS A 101 -2.15 3.89 6.80
N PHE A 102 -1.21 3.20 7.43
CA PHE A 102 0.11 3.76 7.72
C PHE A 102 0.86 4.15 6.45
N MET A 103 0.84 3.30 5.43
CA MET A 103 1.45 3.61 4.13
C MET A 103 0.86 4.88 3.54
N GLU A 104 -0.47 5.06 3.56
CA GLU A 104 -1.12 6.30 3.08
C GLU A 104 -0.69 7.54 3.86
N VAL A 105 -0.76 7.50 5.19
CA VAL A 105 -0.44 8.64 6.05
C VAL A 105 1.03 9.01 5.96
N ILE A 106 1.92 8.02 6.09
CA ILE A 106 3.36 8.23 6.01
C ILE A 106 3.71 8.73 4.61
N SER A 107 3.08 8.25 3.55
CA SER A 107 3.41 8.70 2.20
C SER A 107 2.90 10.11 1.90
N SER A 108 1.81 10.55 2.54
CA SER A 108 1.12 11.81 2.20
C SER A 108 1.51 13.01 3.06
N MET A 109 2.09 12.79 4.24
CA MET A 109 2.38 13.86 5.20
C MET A 109 3.88 14.09 5.35
N GLU A 110 4.27 15.37 5.40
CA GLU A 110 5.64 15.78 5.75
C GLU A 110 5.93 15.50 7.23
N THR A 111 4.97 15.80 8.11
CA THR A 111 4.97 15.47 9.53
C THR A 111 3.65 14.81 9.92
N VAL A 112 3.71 13.68 10.64
CA VAL A 112 2.52 12.93 11.05
C VAL A 112 2.23 13.20 12.53
N SER A 113 1.07 13.79 12.81
CA SER A 113 0.52 13.87 14.16
C SER A 113 -0.39 12.66 14.40
N TRP A 114 0.14 11.61 15.02
CA TRP A 114 -0.62 10.39 15.32
C TRP A 114 -1.75 10.62 16.32
N ALA A 115 -1.63 11.64 17.16
CA ALA A 115 -2.67 12.05 18.10
C ALA A 115 -3.97 12.50 17.41
N ASP A 116 -3.91 12.91 16.14
CA ASP A 116 -5.07 13.32 15.34
C ASP A 116 -5.69 12.15 14.57
N GLN A 117 -5.04 10.98 14.54
CA GLN A 117 -5.45 9.79 13.80
C GLN A 117 -6.26 8.80 14.66
N LYS A 118 -7.02 9.30 15.65
CA LYS A 118 -7.70 8.44 16.64
C LYS A 118 -8.81 7.58 16.02
N ASN A 119 -9.05 6.43 16.65
CA ASN A 119 -10.19 5.51 16.43
C ASN A 119 -10.29 4.85 15.05
N TRP A 120 -9.15 4.58 14.39
CA TRP A 120 -9.15 3.82 13.12
C TRP A 120 -9.90 2.50 13.18
N GLN A 121 -9.88 1.83 14.34
CA GLN A 121 -10.52 0.54 14.53
C GLN A 121 -12.04 0.57 14.27
N GLU A 122 -12.72 1.65 14.65
CA GLU A 122 -14.16 1.83 14.41
C GLU A 122 -14.46 2.02 12.90
N ASP A 123 -13.49 2.52 12.16
CA ASP A 123 -13.55 2.80 10.73
C ASP A 123 -13.09 1.63 9.84
N MET A 124 -12.64 0.50 10.41
CA MET A 124 -12.08 -0.61 9.62
C MET A 124 -13.00 -1.14 8.51
N PRO A 125 -14.33 -1.29 8.71
CA PRO A 125 -15.22 -1.68 7.63
C PRO A 125 -15.21 -0.68 6.46
N ARG A 126 -15.12 0.62 6.75
CA ARG A 126 -15.02 1.68 5.75
C ARG A 126 -13.67 1.62 5.03
N PHE A 127 -12.57 1.54 5.77
CA PHE A 127 -11.23 1.46 5.18
C PHE A 127 -11.05 0.26 4.27
N ARG A 128 -11.56 -0.91 4.69
CA ARG A 128 -11.60 -2.12 3.87
C ARG A 128 -12.30 -1.89 2.53
N ALA A 129 -13.49 -1.29 2.56
CA ALA A 129 -14.23 -0.96 1.34
C ALA A 129 -13.50 0.08 0.47
N GLU A 130 -12.89 1.10 1.08
CA GLU A 130 -12.10 2.12 0.37
C GLU A 130 -10.87 1.52 -0.33
N ILE A 131 -10.17 0.60 0.33
CA ILE A 131 -9.02 -0.10 -0.25
C ILE A 131 -9.43 -0.84 -1.52
N VAL A 132 -10.52 -1.61 -1.44
CA VAL A 132 -11.07 -2.33 -2.60
C VAL A 132 -11.44 -1.36 -3.70
N ALA A 133 -12.19 -0.30 -3.40
CA ALA A 133 -12.61 0.69 -4.38
C ALA A 133 -11.42 1.37 -5.09
N GLU A 134 -10.37 1.71 -4.35
CA GLU A 134 -9.17 2.35 -4.89
C GLU A 134 -8.35 1.39 -5.77
N ILE A 135 -8.27 0.11 -5.43
CA ILE A 135 -7.66 -0.94 -6.27
C ILE A 135 -8.42 -1.03 -7.60
N PHE A 136 -9.74 -1.17 -7.55
CA PHE A 136 -10.57 -1.24 -8.75
C PHE A 136 -10.44 0.02 -9.61
N LYS A 137 -10.50 1.21 -9.00
CA LYS A 137 -10.35 2.48 -9.71
C LYS A 137 -9.00 2.60 -10.41
N THR A 138 -7.92 2.17 -9.75
CA THR A 138 -6.57 2.17 -10.32
C THR A 138 -6.48 1.24 -11.53
N PHE A 139 -7.06 0.05 -11.42
CA PHE A 139 -7.10 -0.93 -12.50
C PHE A 139 -7.89 -0.44 -13.72
N LEU A 140 -9.11 0.04 -13.49
CA LEU A 140 -9.97 0.56 -14.55
C LEU A 140 -9.31 1.74 -15.28
N SER A 141 -8.64 2.63 -14.53
CA SER A 141 -7.86 3.72 -15.12
C SER A 141 -6.77 3.19 -16.07
N SER A 142 -6.05 2.15 -15.65
CA SER A 142 -4.99 1.53 -16.45
C SER A 142 -5.52 0.89 -17.73
N ILE A 143 -6.69 0.24 -17.68
CA ILE A 143 -7.33 -0.32 -18.87
C ILE A 143 -7.72 0.79 -19.84
N SER A 144 -8.38 1.85 -19.34
CA SER A 144 -8.80 2.98 -20.18
C SER A 144 -7.61 3.65 -20.87
N GLU A 145 -6.48 3.83 -20.17
CA GLU A 145 -5.26 4.38 -20.75
C GLU A 145 -4.66 3.47 -21.84
N SER A 146 -4.68 2.15 -21.64
CA SER A 146 -4.20 1.19 -22.64
C SER A 146 -5.07 1.19 -23.91
N ILE A 147 -6.40 1.23 -23.76
CA ILE A 147 -7.32 1.31 -24.90
C ILE A 147 -7.07 2.60 -25.71
N ALA A 148 -6.98 3.75 -25.03
CA ALA A 148 -6.73 5.03 -25.69
C ALA A 148 -5.40 5.06 -26.48
N ARG A 149 -4.36 4.34 -26.02
CA ARG A 149 -3.09 4.23 -26.75
C ARG A 149 -3.20 3.42 -28.03
N LEU A 150 -3.98 2.33 -28.01
CA LEU A 150 -4.22 1.51 -29.21
C LEU A 150 -4.99 2.30 -30.27
N ASP A 151 -6.03 3.04 -29.86
CA ASP A 151 -6.80 3.89 -30.78
C ASP A 151 -5.94 5.02 -31.39
N SER A 152 -4.90 5.47 -30.68
CA SER A 152 -3.97 6.50 -31.16
C SER A 152 -2.84 5.99 -32.06
N SER A 153 -2.58 4.68 -32.08
CA SER A 153 -1.55 4.07 -32.94
C SER A 153 -2.06 3.66 -34.32
N ASP A 154 -3.39 3.65 -34.50
CA ASP A 154 -4.07 3.35 -35.77
C ASP A 154 -4.49 4.63 -36.55
N ALA A 155 -4.04 5.81 -36.10
CA ALA A 155 -4.27 7.13 -36.72
C ALA A 155 -2.95 7.78 -37.18
#